data_AF-A0A841MTN2-F1
#
_entry.id   AF-A0A841MTN2-F1
#
_cell.length_a   1.000
_cell.length_b   1.000
_cell.length_c   1.000
_cell.angle_alpha   90.00
_cell.angle_beta   90.00
_cell.angle_gamma   90.00
#
_symmetry.space_group_name_H-M   'P 1'
#
loop_
_entity.id
_entity.type
_entity.pdbx_description
1 polymer ?
#
loop_
_entity_poly.entity_id
_entity_poly.type
_entity_poly.pdbx_seq_one_letter_code
_entity_poly.pdbx_strand_id
1 'polypeptide(L)'
;MLILNYGCYNPKTEKIVTSYSGFEYISVTSPSFNDTVKYFKATSEKFQEIRPAPKPYEVVEEEIDHYMNVPTFGGIYYDKFRDVYYRIGKFPKPEGYDGFKSDYLDPMANPRDWAIIVLDKDFKKLTEYTLKQPKEGVYFENCFVNKYGFYVAYVDYSNEDKLVFKGFVLEENQN
;
A
#
# COMPACT_ATOMS: atom_id res chain seq x y z
N MET A 1 -5.70 -16.30 4.43
CA MET A 1 -5.48 -15.67 3.11
C MET A 1 -5.75 -14.18 3.28
N LEU A 2 -4.70 -13.35 3.36
CA LEU A 2 -4.85 -11.89 3.37
C LEU A 2 -5.32 -11.46 1.97
N ILE A 3 -6.48 -10.81 1.88
CA ILE A 3 -6.97 -10.24 0.62
C ILE A 3 -6.19 -8.95 0.39
N LEU A 4 -5.19 -9.01 -0.49
CA LEU A 4 -4.43 -7.84 -0.88
C LEU A 4 -5.14 -7.18 -2.07
N ASN A 5 -5.74 -6.00 -1.83
CA ASN A 5 -6.49 -5.25 -2.85
C ASN A 5 -5.55 -4.52 -3.82
N TYR A 6 -4.79 -5.27 -4.62
CA TYR A 6 -3.85 -4.74 -5.60
C TYR A 6 -4.50 -4.01 -6.79
N GLY A 7 -5.83 -3.90 -6.83
CA GLY A 7 -6.49 -3.07 -7.82
C GLY A 7 -7.83 -2.54 -7.35
N CYS A 8 -8.30 -1.52 -8.04
CA CYS A 8 -9.64 -0.96 -7.85
C CYS A 8 -10.29 -0.62 -9.19
N TYR A 9 -11.62 -0.51 -9.17
CA TYR A 9 -12.41 -0.09 -10.31
C TYR A 9 -12.91 1.33 -10.09
N ASN A 10 -12.68 2.23 -11.06
CA ASN A 10 -13.32 3.54 -11.09
C ASN A 10 -14.58 3.47 -11.96
N PRO A 11 -15.79 3.48 -11.38
CA PRO A 11 -17.03 3.43 -12.14
C PRO A 11 -17.33 4.69 -12.95
N LYS A 12 -16.67 5.82 -12.69
CA LYS A 12 -16.87 7.05 -13.49
C LYS A 12 -16.18 6.98 -14.84
N THR A 13 -15.03 6.32 -14.90
CA THR A 13 -14.19 6.21 -16.12
C THR A 13 -14.21 4.81 -16.71
N GLU A 14 -14.86 3.86 -16.04
CA GLU A 14 -14.89 2.44 -16.38
C GLU A 14 -13.48 1.86 -16.56
N LYS A 15 -12.55 2.26 -15.68
CA LYS A 15 -11.15 1.80 -15.70
C LYS A 15 -10.82 0.98 -14.47
N ILE A 16 -10.00 -0.05 -14.68
CA ILE A 16 -9.31 -0.82 -13.65
C ILE A 16 -7.94 -0.18 -13.44
N VAL A 17 -7.59 0.05 -12.18
CA VAL A 17 -6.28 0.54 -11.77
C VAL A 17 -5.61 -0.55 -10.95
N THR A 18 -4.35 -0.89 -11.25
CA THR A 18 -3.60 -1.95 -10.56
C THR A 18 -2.28 -1.40 -10.01
N SER A 19 -1.94 -1.83 -8.79
CA SER A 19 -0.72 -1.50 -8.05
C SER A 19 0.09 -2.78 -7.86
N TYR A 20 1.13 -2.98 -8.67
CA TYR A 20 2.03 -4.11 -8.51
C TYR A 20 3.06 -3.85 -7.41
N SER A 21 3.31 -4.85 -6.54
CA SER A 21 4.16 -4.67 -5.35
C SER A 21 5.59 -4.23 -5.62
N GLY A 22 6.20 -4.73 -6.69
CA GLY A 22 7.58 -4.39 -7.07
C GLY A 22 7.70 -3.27 -8.10
N PHE A 23 6.65 -2.46 -8.32
CA PHE A 23 6.63 -1.54 -9.45
C PHE A 23 6.19 -0.12 -9.07
N GLU A 24 7.04 0.87 -9.35
CA GLU A 24 6.78 2.29 -9.03
C GLU A 24 5.56 2.88 -9.75
N TYR A 25 5.10 2.24 -10.82
CA TYR A 25 3.99 2.68 -11.63
C TYR A 25 2.72 1.91 -11.29
N ILE A 26 1.58 2.59 -11.39
CA ILE A 26 0.27 1.93 -11.50
C ILE A 26 -0.06 1.72 -12.97
N SER A 27 -0.81 0.66 -13.25
CA SER A 27 -1.37 0.43 -14.59
C SER A 27 -2.85 0.78 -14.61
N VAL A 28 -3.30 1.34 -15.73
CA VAL A 28 -4.70 1.73 -15.97
C VAL A 28 -5.16 1.12 -17.28
N THR A 29 -6.27 0.38 -17.24
CA THR A 29 -6.83 -0.33 -18.38
C THR A 29 -8.36 -0.39 -18.33
N SER A 30 -9.01 -0.72 -19.44
CA SER A 30 -10.43 -1.09 -19.43
C SER A 30 -10.64 -2.53 -18.95
N PRO A 31 -11.82 -2.87 -18.40
CA PRO A 31 -12.17 -4.24 -18.01
C PRO A 31 -12.10 -5.27 -19.14
N SER A 32 -12.25 -4.84 -20.39
CA SER A 32 -12.13 -5.72 -21.55
C SER A 32 -10.68 -6.02 -21.92
N PHE A 33 -9.70 -5.30 -21.35
CA PHE A 33 -8.28 -5.38 -21.69
C PHE A 33 -7.96 -5.18 -23.18
N ASN A 34 -8.91 -4.62 -23.94
CA ASN A 34 -8.72 -4.32 -25.36
C ASN A 34 -8.01 -2.98 -25.59
N ASP A 35 -7.99 -2.11 -24.57
CA ASP A 35 -7.27 -0.84 -24.62
C ASP A 35 -5.79 -1.05 -24.31
N THR A 36 -4.93 -0.20 -24.88
CA THR A 36 -3.52 -0.13 -24.46
C THR A 36 -3.44 0.22 -22.97
N VAL A 37 -2.75 -0.62 -22.20
CA VAL A 37 -2.44 -0.37 -20.79
C VAL A 37 -1.58 0.88 -20.68
N LYS A 38 -2.01 1.84 -19.87
CA LYS A 38 -1.25 3.06 -19.57
C LYS A 38 -0.60 2.95 -18.20
N TYR A 39 0.59 3.52 -18.05
CA TYR A 39 1.33 3.51 -16.80
C TYR A 39 1.55 4.92 -16.28
N PHE A 40 1.34 5.10 -14.97
CA PHE A 40 1.51 6.39 -14.29
C PHE A 40 2.42 6.21 -13.07
N LYS A 41 3.42 7.08 -12.92
CA LYS A 41 4.35 7.01 -11.80
C LYS A 41 3.61 7.38 -10.51
N ALA A 42 3.59 6.49 -9.54
CA ALA A 42 2.83 6.64 -8.29
C ALA A 42 3.64 6.11 -7.10
N THR A 43 4.83 6.69 -6.89
CA THR A 43 5.79 6.30 -5.85
C THR A 43 6.06 7.45 -4.89
N SER A 44 6.59 7.13 -3.71
CA SER A 44 7.14 8.13 -2.79
C SER A 44 8.55 8.52 -3.21
N GLU A 45 8.90 9.81 -3.05
CA GLU A 45 10.27 10.29 -3.28
C GLU A 45 11.24 9.83 -2.19
N LYS A 46 10.72 9.36 -1.06
CA LYS A 46 11.51 8.82 0.06
C LYS A 46 11.85 7.33 -0.15
N PHE A 47 11.32 6.69 -1.18
CA PHE A 47 11.62 5.30 -1.48
C PHE A 47 12.96 5.21 -2.21
N GLN A 48 13.77 4.24 -1.78
CA GLN A 48 14.92 3.81 -2.55
C GLN A 48 14.47 3.04 -3.81
N GLU A 49 15.40 2.84 -4.73
CA GLU A 49 15.16 2.05 -5.94
C GLU A 49 14.70 0.62 -5.57
N ILE A 50 13.62 0.14 -6.21
CA ILE A 50 13.19 -1.25 -6.08
C ILE A 50 14.06 -2.11 -6.99
N ARG A 51 14.85 -3.00 -6.39
CA ARG A 51 15.74 -3.91 -7.14
C ARG A 51 15.21 -5.34 -7.08
N PRO A 52 15.09 -6.02 -8.24
CA PRO A 52 14.77 -7.44 -8.24
C PRO A 52 15.89 -8.25 -7.57
N ALA A 53 15.55 -9.45 -7.11
CA ALA A 53 16.53 -10.41 -6.63
C ALA A 53 17.58 -10.67 -7.74
N PRO A 54 18.89 -10.56 -7.46
CA PRO A 54 19.93 -10.75 -8.47
C PRO A 54 20.04 -12.20 -8.94
N LYS A 55 19.63 -13.14 -8.10
CA LYS A 55 19.52 -14.58 -8.37
C LYS A 55 18.30 -15.13 -7.62
N PRO A 56 17.72 -16.25 -8.05
CA PRO A 56 16.80 -17.00 -7.20
C PRO A 56 17.47 -17.33 -5.86
N TYR A 57 16.78 -17.11 -4.75
CA TYR A 57 17.28 -17.49 -3.44
C TYR A 57 17.15 -18.99 -3.24
N GLU A 58 18.17 -19.61 -2.65
CA GLU A 58 18.14 -21.04 -2.31
C GLU A 58 17.37 -21.29 -1.01
N VAL A 59 17.25 -20.25 -0.18
CA VAL A 59 16.65 -20.27 1.16
C VAL A 59 15.57 -19.19 1.25
N VAL A 60 14.39 -19.55 1.74
CA VAL A 60 13.19 -18.69 1.77
C VAL A 60 13.42 -17.44 2.65
N GLU A 61 14.19 -17.57 3.73
CA GLU A 61 14.51 -16.49 4.64
C GLU A 61 15.35 -15.39 3.97
N GLU A 62 16.26 -15.74 3.06
CA GLU A 62 17.04 -14.77 2.28
C GLU A 62 16.16 -14.00 1.29
N GLU A 63 15.17 -14.69 0.72
CA GLU A 63 14.17 -14.08 -0.16
C GLU A 63 13.31 -13.06 0.60
N ILE A 64 12.83 -13.44 1.79
CA ILE A 64 12.04 -12.56 2.64
C ILE A 64 12.85 -11.35 3.09
N ASP A 65 14.08 -11.55 3.56
CA ASP A 65 14.95 -10.44 3.97
C ASP A 65 15.16 -9.44 2.84
N HIS A 66 15.44 -9.91 1.61
CA HIS A 66 15.55 -9.03 0.44
C HIS A 66 14.28 -8.20 0.21
N TYR A 67 13.12 -8.85 0.16
CA TYR A 67 11.85 -8.15 -0.10
C TYR A 67 11.38 -7.24 1.04
N MET A 68 11.84 -7.49 2.28
CA MET A 68 11.58 -6.63 3.43
C MET A 68 12.48 -5.39 3.47
N ASN A 69 13.66 -5.49 2.85
CA ASN A 69 14.63 -4.39 2.74
C ASN A 69 14.43 -3.52 1.49
N VAL A 70 13.51 -3.84 0.58
CA VAL A 70 13.12 -2.96 -0.53
C VAL A 70 11.73 -2.35 -0.31
N PRO A 71 11.44 -1.16 -0.87
CA PRO A 71 10.09 -0.64 -0.88
C PRO A 71 9.15 -1.60 -1.62
N THR A 72 7.94 -1.77 -1.11
CA THR A 72 6.92 -2.60 -1.75
C THR A 72 5.58 -1.90 -1.74
N PHE A 73 4.82 -1.99 -2.83
CA PHE A 73 3.48 -1.45 -2.90
C PHE A 73 2.42 -2.47 -2.48
N GLY A 74 1.40 -1.97 -1.82
CA GLY A 74 0.20 -2.69 -1.45
C GLY A 74 -0.98 -2.25 -2.30
N GLY A 75 -2.14 -2.18 -1.65
CA GLY A 75 -3.40 -1.89 -2.32
C GLY A 75 -3.56 -0.47 -2.85
N ILE A 76 -4.48 -0.32 -3.80
CA ILE A 76 -4.91 0.97 -4.33
C ILE A 76 -6.43 1.11 -4.24
N TYR A 77 -6.90 2.27 -3.80
CA TYR A 77 -8.30 2.51 -3.45
C TYR A 77 -8.78 3.79 -4.12
N TYR A 78 -9.85 3.69 -4.91
CA TYR A 78 -10.48 4.86 -5.51
C TYR A 78 -11.53 5.43 -4.56
N ASP A 79 -11.36 6.71 -4.20
CA ASP A 79 -12.34 7.47 -3.43
C ASP A 79 -13.30 8.21 -4.36
N LYS A 80 -14.47 7.61 -4.56
CA LYS A 80 -15.54 8.19 -5.38
C LYS A 80 -16.10 9.52 -4.84
N PHE A 81 -15.95 9.79 -3.54
CA PHE A 81 -16.49 10.99 -2.88
C PHE A 81 -15.59 12.21 -3.09
N ARG A 82 -14.28 11.98 -3.28
CA ARG A 82 -13.27 13.04 -3.46
C ARG A 82 -12.59 13.02 -4.83
N ASP A 83 -12.87 11.99 -5.64
CA ASP A 83 -12.28 11.79 -6.98
C ASP A 83 -10.75 11.65 -6.96
N VAL A 84 -10.23 10.92 -5.97
CA VAL A 84 -8.80 10.67 -5.77
C VAL A 84 -8.51 9.19 -5.59
N TYR A 85 -7.23 8.82 -5.66
CA TYR A 85 -6.76 7.47 -5.40
C TYR A 85 -5.79 7.45 -4.21
N TYR A 86 -5.94 6.47 -3.34
CA TYR A 86 -5.00 6.16 -2.26
C TYR A 86 -4.22 4.91 -2.63
N ARG A 87 -2.90 5.03 -2.83
CA ARG A 87 -1.99 3.90 -3.02
C ARG A 87 -1.15 3.69 -1.77
N ILE A 88 -1.09 2.46 -1.28
CA ILE A 88 -0.25 2.11 -0.14
C ILE A 88 1.13 1.67 -0.65
N GLY A 89 2.18 2.25 -0.07
CA GLY A 89 3.55 1.76 -0.19
C GLY A 89 4.12 1.47 1.20
N LYS A 90 5.01 0.50 1.30
CA LYS A 90 5.73 0.14 2.52
C LYS A 90 7.19 0.54 2.38
N PHE A 91 7.71 1.25 3.37
CA PHE A 91 9.14 1.52 3.46
C PHE A 91 9.91 0.23 3.75
N PRO A 92 11.21 0.17 3.41
CA PRO A 92 12.11 -0.85 3.94
C PRO A 92 12.03 -0.92 5.48
N LYS A 93 12.20 -2.11 6.05
CA LYS A 93 12.29 -2.24 7.51
C LYS A 93 13.59 -1.59 8.01
N PRO A 94 13.56 -0.54 8.85
CA PRO A 94 14.78 0.19 9.24
C PRO A 94 15.78 -0.67 10.03
N GLU A 95 15.26 -1.60 10.84
CA GLU A 95 16.06 -2.49 11.71
C GLU A 95 16.40 -3.84 11.04
N GLY A 96 16.07 -4.04 9.75
CA GLY A 96 16.27 -5.30 9.03
C GLY A 96 15.25 -6.38 9.40
N TYR A 97 15.15 -7.46 8.61
CA TYR A 97 14.25 -8.59 8.88
C TYR A 97 14.68 -9.39 10.12
N ASP A 98 13.73 -9.74 10.99
CA ASP A 98 13.98 -10.65 12.12
C ASP A 98 13.53 -12.05 11.71
N GLY A 99 14.49 -12.87 11.28
CA GLY A 99 14.23 -14.25 10.83
C GLY A 99 13.70 -15.19 11.92
N PHE A 100 13.77 -14.80 13.20
CA PHE A 100 13.13 -15.56 14.28
C PHE A 100 11.64 -15.23 14.42
N LYS A 101 11.15 -14.16 13.78
CA LYS A 101 9.74 -13.80 13.72
C LYS A 101 9.22 -13.96 12.30
N SER A 102 8.48 -15.05 12.10
CA SER A 102 7.94 -15.40 10.79
C SER A 102 6.70 -14.57 10.47
N ASP A 103 6.78 -13.78 9.40
CA ASP A 103 5.63 -13.05 8.83
C ASP A 103 4.50 -14.00 8.36
N TYR A 104 4.81 -15.28 8.12
CA TYR A 104 3.80 -16.30 7.80
C TYR A 104 2.96 -16.69 9.02
N LEU A 105 3.56 -16.69 10.21
CA LEU A 105 2.88 -17.03 11.46
C LEU A 105 2.24 -15.79 12.11
N ASP A 106 2.92 -14.66 12.03
CA ASP A 106 2.45 -13.37 12.52
C ASP A 106 2.73 -12.29 11.45
N PRO A 107 1.72 -11.85 10.69
CA PRO A 107 1.88 -10.81 9.66
C PRO A 107 2.45 -9.48 10.18
N MET A 108 2.42 -9.24 11.51
CA MET A 108 2.93 -8.04 12.18
C MET A 108 4.31 -8.25 12.82
N ALA A 109 4.90 -9.43 12.71
CA ALA A 109 6.23 -9.76 13.23
C ALA A 109 7.32 -8.75 12.80
N ASN A 110 7.21 -8.25 11.56
CA ASN A 110 8.14 -7.32 10.97
C ASN A 110 7.42 -6.08 10.41
N PRO A 111 6.91 -5.19 11.28
CA PRO A 111 6.11 -4.07 10.83
C PRO A 111 6.97 -3.05 10.08
N ARG A 112 6.40 -2.52 8.99
CA ARG A 112 7.05 -1.52 8.13
C ARG A 112 6.20 -0.26 8.10
N ASP A 113 6.83 0.91 8.21
CA ASP A 113 6.16 2.18 7.99
C ASP A 113 5.52 2.21 6.60
N TRP A 114 4.40 2.91 6.47
CA TRP A 114 3.72 3.05 5.18
C TRP A 114 3.79 4.48 4.66
N ALA A 115 3.76 4.61 3.34
CA ALA A 115 3.36 5.80 2.63
C ALA A 115 1.93 5.61 2.11
N ILE A 116 1.01 6.48 2.54
CA ILE A 116 -0.30 6.64 1.91
C ILE A 116 -0.13 7.70 0.83
N ILE A 117 0.02 7.27 -0.42
CA ILE A 117 0.24 8.14 -1.58
C ILE A 117 -1.12 8.55 -2.14
N VAL A 118 -1.37 9.84 -2.28
CA VAL A 118 -2.63 10.39 -2.80
C VAL A 118 -2.41 10.86 -4.22
N LEU A 119 -3.22 10.36 -5.16
CA LEU A 119 -3.22 10.75 -6.57
C LEU A 119 -4.53 11.44 -6.91
N ASP A 120 -4.49 12.42 -7.81
CA ASP A 120 -5.70 13.00 -8.40
C ASP A 120 -6.35 12.05 -9.43
N LYS A 121 -7.47 12.50 -9.99
CA LYS A 121 -8.22 11.78 -11.04
C LYS A 121 -7.43 11.47 -12.31
N ASP A 122 -6.35 12.21 -12.56
CA ASP A 122 -5.46 12.07 -13.71
C ASP A 122 -4.15 11.33 -13.34
N PHE A 123 -4.14 10.71 -12.15
CA PHE A 123 -3.05 9.92 -11.58
C PHE A 123 -1.77 10.70 -11.26
N LYS A 124 -1.86 12.04 -11.13
CA LYS A 124 -0.76 12.86 -10.66
C LYS A 124 -0.73 12.83 -9.13
N LYS A 125 0.46 12.66 -8.55
CA LYS A 125 0.65 12.71 -7.08
C LYS A 125 0.27 14.10 -6.55
N LEU A 126 -0.67 14.13 -5.61
CA LEU A 126 -1.10 15.31 -4.87
C LEU A 126 -0.26 15.49 -3.60
N THR A 127 -0.18 14.44 -2.80
CA THR A 127 0.51 14.43 -1.51
C THR A 127 0.81 13.00 -1.07
N GLU A 128 1.51 12.84 0.05
CA GLU A 128 1.71 11.57 0.73
C GLU A 128 1.72 11.76 2.25
N TYR A 129 1.26 10.75 2.98
CA TYR A 129 1.36 10.70 4.44
C TYR A 129 2.17 9.49 4.87
N THR A 130 3.15 9.69 5.76
CA THR A 130 3.92 8.59 6.35
C THR A 130 3.23 8.08 7.61
N LEU A 131 2.66 6.88 7.53
CA LEU A 131 2.07 6.17 8.66
C LEU A 131 3.14 5.35 9.37
N LYS A 132 3.51 5.79 10.58
CA LYS A 132 4.48 5.09 11.42
C LYS A 132 3.86 3.86 12.07
N GLN A 133 4.50 2.71 11.93
CA GLN A 133 4.14 1.51 12.68
C GLN A 133 4.87 1.47 14.03
N PRO A 134 4.20 1.08 15.12
CA PRO A 134 4.88 0.70 16.35
C PRO A 134 5.64 -0.63 16.15
N LYS A 135 6.54 -0.96 17.08
CA LYS A 135 7.39 -2.17 16.99
C LYS A 135 6.57 -3.46 17.02
N GLU A 136 5.40 -3.41 17.63
CA GLU A 136 4.47 -4.52 17.77
C GLU A 136 3.59 -4.71 16.52
N GLY A 137 3.58 -3.74 15.59
CA GLY A 137 2.79 -3.79 14.36
C GLY A 137 1.27 -3.77 14.60
N VAL A 138 0.60 -2.70 14.20
CA VAL A 138 -0.83 -2.50 14.51
C VAL A 138 -1.70 -2.19 13.31
N TYR A 139 -1.14 -1.68 12.20
CA TYR A 139 -1.91 -1.34 11.01
C TYR A 139 -1.89 -2.47 9.97
N PHE A 140 -3.06 -2.78 9.41
CA PHE A 140 -3.28 -3.85 8.42
C PHE A 140 -3.81 -3.29 7.09
N GLU A 141 -3.41 -3.89 5.96
CA GLU A 141 -3.82 -3.42 4.61
C GLU A 141 -5.29 -3.71 4.28
N ASN A 142 -6.12 -3.90 5.30
CA ASN A 142 -7.57 -3.88 5.22
C ASN A 142 -8.05 -2.43 5.30
N CYS A 143 -8.04 -1.76 4.15
CA CYS A 143 -8.45 -0.37 4.04
C CYS A 143 -9.77 -0.22 3.28
N PHE A 144 -10.49 0.86 3.54
CA PHE A 144 -11.67 1.23 2.76
C PHE A 144 -11.85 2.75 2.70
N VAL A 145 -12.71 3.20 1.77
CA VAL A 145 -13.10 4.60 1.62
C VAL A 145 -14.59 4.76 1.93
N ASN A 146 -14.95 5.87 2.55
CA ASN A 146 -16.35 6.30 2.66
C ASN A 146 -16.45 7.84 2.55
N LYS A 147 -17.67 8.37 2.72
CA LYS A 147 -17.92 9.82 2.64
C LYS A 147 -17.09 10.66 3.62
N TYR A 148 -16.60 10.07 4.71
CA TYR A 148 -15.82 10.76 5.74
C TYR A 148 -14.30 10.68 5.52
N GLY A 149 -13.79 9.69 4.79
CA GLY A 149 -12.36 9.60 4.50
C GLY A 149 -11.86 8.23 4.06
N PHE A 150 -10.55 8.07 4.14
CA PHE A 150 -9.83 6.80 3.96
C PHE A 150 -9.56 6.17 5.33
N TYR A 151 -9.84 4.87 5.47
CA TYR A 151 -9.76 4.17 6.74
C TYR A 151 -8.79 3.01 6.62
N VAL A 152 -7.89 2.90 7.59
CA VAL A 152 -6.91 1.81 7.72
C VAL A 152 -7.25 1.01 8.97
N ALA A 153 -7.35 -0.32 8.83
CA ALA A 153 -7.56 -1.21 9.97
C ALA A 153 -6.41 -1.09 10.98
N TYR A 154 -6.77 -1.04 12.26
CA TYR A 154 -5.85 -0.97 13.38
C TYR A 154 -6.26 -2.02 14.42
N VAL A 155 -5.29 -2.78 14.94
CA VAL A 155 -5.52 -3.73 16.04
C VAL A 155 -5.17 -3.08 17.36
N ASP A 156 -6.13 -3.14 18.29
CA ASP A 156 -5.91 -2.85 19.69
C ASP A 156 -5.66 -4.16 20.44
N TYR A 157 -4.38 -4.50 20.68
CA TYR A 157 -3.99 -5.72 21.40
C TYR A 157 -4.51 -5.76 22.85
N SER A 158 -5.04 -4.65 23.39
CA SER A 158 -5.69 -4.67 24.70
C SER A 158 -7.16 -5.12 24.65
N ASN A 159 -7.76 -5.20 23.47
CA ASN A 159 -9.16 -5.57 23.28
C ASN A 159 -9.42 -6.19 21.89
N GLU A 160 -9.27 -7.51 21.79
CA GLU A 160 -9.44 -8.27 20.54
C GLU A 160 -10.89 -8.31 20.02
N ASP A 161 -11.89 -8.01 20.86
CA ASP A 161 -13.31 -7.99 20.48
C ASP A 161 -13.70 -6.72 19.71
N LYS A 162 -12.76 -5.78 19.51
CA LYS A 162 -13.00 -4.52 18.81
C LYS A 162 -12.29 -4.50 17.46
N LEU A 163 -13.09 -4.34 16.40
CA LEU A 163 -12.58 -3.95 15.09
C LEU A 163 -12.47 -2.43 15.02
N VAL A 164 -11.25 -1.90 14.94
CA VAL A 164 -10.97 -0.47 14.94
C VAL A 164 -10.35 -0.04 13.61
N PHE A 165 -10.71 1.16 13.17
CA PHE A 165 -10.13 1.78 11.99
C PHE A 165 -9.68 3.21 12.28
N LYS A 166 -8.47 3.56 11.84
CA LYS A 166 -7.98 4.94 11.86
C LYS A 166 -8.41 5.65 10.58
N GLY A 167 -9.11 6.76 10.73
CA GLY A 167 -9.54 7.61 9.62
C GLY A 167 -8.49 8.65 9.23
N PHE A 168 -8.36 8.87 7.92
CA PHE A 168 -7.53 9.88 7.30
C PHE A 168 -8.43 10.75 6.41
N VAL A 169 -8.34 12.07 6.59
CA VAL A 169 -9.10 13.05 5.81
C VAL A 169 -8.12 13.78 4.90
N LEU A 170 -8.50 13.91 3.63
CA LEU A 170 -7.80 14.78 2.71
C LEU A 170 -8.34 16.20 2.87
N GLU A 171 -7.49 17.11 3.32
CA GLU A 171 -7.81 18.54 3.45
C GLU A 171 -7.14 19.29 2.29
N GLU A 172 -7.87 20.23 1.69
CA GLU A 172 -7.27 21.19 0.77
C GLU A 172 -6.47 22.19 1.59
N ASN A 173 -5.23 22.48 1.16
CA ASN A 173 -4.47 23.57 1.76
C ASN A 173 -5.28 24.87 1.57
N GLN A 174 -5.69 25.49 2.68
CA GLN A 174 -6.24 26.82 2.67
C GLN A 174 -5.10 27.80 2.32
N ASN A 175 -4.92 28.05 1.02
CA ASN A 175 -4.13 29.17 0.51
C ASN A 175 -5.05 30.28 0.06
#